data_AF-A0AAD8YZK4-F1
#
_entry.id   AF-A0AAD8YZK4-F1
#
_cell.length_a   1.000
_cell.length_b   1.000
_cell.length_c   1.000
_cell.angle_alpha   90.00
_cell.angle_beta   90.00
_cell.angle_gamma   90.00
#
_symmetry.space_group_name_H-M   'P 1'
#
loop_
_entity.id
_entity.type
_entity.pdbx_description
1 polymer ?
#
loop_
_entity_poly.entity_id
_entity_poly.type
_entity_poly.pdbx_seq_one_letter_code
_entity_poly.pdbx_strand_id
1 'polypeptide(L)'
;MAANYYRGYLRSHSDMEHGRARFPSAASTHRPLVLGALALMGLLQVASTVMILLHLTGYLREVDLSSAQPVEEVHSEPIIADALRDTQTREKCKRRNAAPVAHLSVKTPIDFSSTEPAVVTTVHWDQDRSILIRFKYHDGRLVMAEQGLYYVYAKTCFRYAADHASKKQDVSNAQLIQYIYHEIHSQSKFRPVLLSKSGGTLQWSNRNYNMYCVQQGRSVRLQKSDGLFVNVSNSWLLDPEPEGTYFGAFKMSN
;
A
#
# COMPACT_ATOMS: atom_id res chain seq x y z
N MET A 1 6.74 32.59 -58.08
CA MET A 1 6.09 33.60 -57.23
C MET A 1 4.69 33.10 -56.90
N ALA A 2 4.28 33.30 -55.64
CA ALA A 2 2.95 33.24 -54.98
C ALA A 2 1.69 33.16 -55.88
N ALA A 3 0.51 32.68 -55.51
CA ALA A 3 -0.18 32.28 -54.27
C ALA A 3 -1.49 31.57 -54.73
N ASN A 4 -1.94 30.49 -54.09
CA ASN A 4 -3.00 30.46 -53.07
C ASN A 4 -4.40 30.99 -53.53
N TYR A 5 -5.40 30.09 -53.54
CA TYR A 5 -6.74 30.21 -52.90
C TYR A 5 -8.01 29.77 -53.68
N TYR A 6 -8.80 28.95 -52.95
CA TYR A 6 -10.26 28.87 -52.83
C TYR A 6 -11.17 28.12 -53.86
N ARG A 7 -11.61 26.94 -53.41
CA ARG A 7 -12.99 26.59 -52.97
C ARG A 7 -14.13 26.62 -54.00
N GLY A 8 -14.75 25.45 -54.19
CA GLY A 8 -16.21 25.32 -54.24
C GLY A 8 -16.75 24.52 -55.42
N TYR A 9 -17.23 23.30 -55.17
CA TYR A 9 -18.34 22.73 -55.94
C TYR A 9 -19.27 21.93 -55.02
N LEU A 10 -20.44 22.51 -54.79
CA LEU A 10 -21.63 21.84 -54.32
C LEU A 10 -22.57 21.64 -55.52
N ARG A 11 -23.06 20.39 -55.66
CA ARG A 11 -24.46 20.02 -55.97
C ARG A 11 -24.93 19.96 -57.44
N SER A 12 -25.39 18.76 -57.83
CA SER A 12 -26.77 18.42 -58.31
C SER A 12 -26.79 16.92 -58.69
N HIS A 13 -27.50 16.02 -57.98
CA HIS A 13 -28.93 15.66 -58.02
C HIS A 13 -29.40 15.03 -59.34
N SER A 14 -29.76 13.73 -59.32
CA SER A 14 -30.73 13.07 -60.22
C SER A 14 -31.01 11.63 -59.72
N ASP A 15 -32.29 11.27 -59.70
CA ASP A 15 -32.94 10.20 -58.95
C ASP A 15 -33.00 8.82 -59.66
N MET A 16 -33.53 7.85 -58.88
CA MET A 16 -34.23 6.61 -59.26
C MET A 16 -33.37 5.41 -59.72
N GLU A 17 -33.50 4.27 -59.02
CA GLU A 17 -34.42 3.20 -59.43
C GLU A 17 -34.53 2.08 -58.37
N HIS A 18 -35.75 1.59 -58.16
CA HIS A 18 -36.08 0.46 -57.28
C HIS A 18 -35.71 -0.87 -57.95
N GLY A 19 -34.86 -1.68 -57.30
CA GLY A 19 -34.54 -3.04 -57.76
C GLY A 19 -34.39 -4.03 -56.61
N ARG A 20 -35.50 -4.68 -56.24
CA ARG A 20 -35.54 -5.77 -55.25
C ARG A 20 -34.88 -7.02 -55.81
N ALA A 21 -33.64 -7.30 -55.42
CA ALA A 21 -33.02 -8.61 -55.66
C ALA A 21 -33.40 -9.59 -54.51
N ARG A 22 -34.19 -10.60 -54.86
CA ARG A 22 -34.44 -11.78 -54.01
C ARG A 22 -33.14 -12.57 -53.87
N PHE A 23 -32.63 -12.73 -52.65
CA PHE A 23 -31.68 -13.81 -52.33
C PHE A 23 -32.44 -15.00 -51.73
N PRO A 24 -32.12 -16.24 -52.13
CA PRO A 24 -32.84 -17.41 -51.69
C PRO A 24 -32.50 -17.76 -50.24
N SER A 25 -33.54 -18.19 -49.53
CA SER A 25 -33.51 -18.86 -48.24
C SER A 25 -32.55 -20.06 -48.26
N ALA A 26 -31.38 -19.91 -47.64
CA ALA A 26 -30.66 -21.02 -47.03
C ALA A 26 -31.01 -21.03 -45.54
N ALA A 27 -31.79 -22.04 -45.14
CA ALA A 27 -32.17 -22.27 -43.75
C ALA A 27 -30.91 -22.31 -42.87
N SER A 28 -30.83 -21.37 -41.94
CA SER A 28 -29.67 -21.16 -41.08
C SER A 28 -29.73 -22.11 -39.87
N THR A 29 -29.29 -23.34 -40.04
CA THR A 29 -29.25 -24.38 -38.99
C THR A 29 -28.31 -24.00 -37.82
N HIS A 30 -27.43 -23.01 -37.98
CA HIS A 30 -26.45 -22.61 -36.96
C HIS A 30 -26.88 -21.43 -36.07
N ARG A 31 -27.92 -20.67 -36.44
CA ARG A 31 -28.42 -19.53 -35.64
C ARG A 31 -28.85 -19.92 -34.22
N PRO A 32 -29.64 -20.98 -33.99
CA PRO A 32 -30.03 -21.35 -32.63
C PRO A 32 -28.84 -21.86 -31.81
N LEU A 33 -27.86 -22.52 -32.44
CA LEU A 33 -26.65 -23.00 -31.78
C LEU A 33 -25.76 -21.84 -31.29
N VAL A 34 -25.58 -20.81 -32.13
CA VAL A 34 -24.80 -19.62 -31.77
C VAL A 34 -25.49 -18.82 -30.66
N LEU A 35 -26.82 -18.65 -30.73
CA LEU A 35 -27.57 -17.99 -29.67
C LEU A 35 -27.52 -18.78 -28.35
N GLY A 36 -27.60 -20.11 -28.41
CA GLY A 36 -27.44 -20.98 -27.24
C GLY A 36 -26.05 -20.87 -26.60
N ALA A 37 -25.00 -20.85 -27.41
CA ALA A 37 -23.62 -20.67 -26.93
C ALA A 37 -23.42 -19.29 -26.28
N LEU A 38 -23.95 -18.22 -26.89
CA LEU A 38 -23.88 -16.87 -26.32
C LEU A 38 -24.66 -16.75 -25.01
N ALA A 39 -25.84 -17.38 -24.91
CA ALA A 39 -26.61 -17.43 -23.67
C ALA A 39 -25.87 -18.19 -22.57
N LEU A 40 -25.26 -19.33 -22.88
CA LEU A 40 -24.47 -20.12 -21.92
C LEU A 40 -23.25 -19.33 -21.42
N MET A 41 -22.53 -18.68 -22.33
CA MET A 41 -21.40 -17.81 -22.00
C MET A 41 -21.82 -16.65 -21.09
N GLY A 42 -22.97 -16.01 -21.39
CA GLY A 42 -23.53 -14.95 -20.56
C GLY A 42 -23.90 -15.43 -19.15
N LEU A 43 -24.56 -16.58 -19.03
CA LEU A 43 -24.93 -17.17 -17.75
C LEU A 43 -23.71 -17.55 -16.90
N LEU A 44 -22.70 -18.17 -17.51
CA LEU A 44 -21.43 -18.51 -16.86
C LEU A 44 -20.71 -17.26 -16.35
N GLN A 45 -20.69 -16.19 -17.16
CA GLN A 45 -20.07 -14.94 -16.76
C GLN A 45 -20.79 -14.30 -15.56
N VAL A 46 -22.13 -14.26 -15.58
CA VAL A 46 -22.92 -13.75 -14.45
C VAL A 46 -22.66 -14.57 -13.20
N ALA A 47 -22.69 -15.90 -13.28
CA ALA A 47 -22.42 -16.78 -12.14
C ALA A 47 -21.01 -16.55 -11.56
N SER A 48 -19.98 -16.41 -12.41
CA SER A 48 -18.61 -16.11 -11.98
C SER A 48 -18.51 -14.75 -11.27
N THR A 49 -19.16 -13.71 -11.81
CA THR A 49 -19.15 -12.38 -11.18
C THR A 49 -19.84 -12.38 -9.82
N VAL A 50 -20.96 -13.10 -9.67
CA VAL A 50 -21.68 -13.22 -8.39
C VAL A 50 -20.84 -13.99 -7.37
N MET A 51 -20.20 -15.10 -7.77
CA MET A 51 -19.33 -15.87 -6.89
C MET A 51 -18.14 -15.03 -6.39
N ILE A 52 -17.47 -14.29 -7.29
CA ILE A 52 -16.36 -13.40 -6.93
C ILE A 52 -16.84 -12.31 -5.97
N LEU A 53 -18.01 -11.71 -6.23
CA LEU A 53 -18.58 -10.70 -5.35
C LEU A 53 -18.86 -11.28 -3.96
N LEU A 54 -19.48 -12.46 -3.86
CA LEU A 54 -19.74 -13.15 -2.59
C LEU A 54 -18.45 -13.54 -1.84
N HIS A 55 -17.38 -13.87 -2.58
CA HIS A 55 -16.08 -14.17 -1.97
C HIS A 55 -15.40 -12.90 -1.43
N LEU A 56 -15.48 -11.79 -2.17
CA LEU A 56 -14.93 -10.49 -1.76
C LEU A 56 -15.72 -9.84 -0.63
N THR A 57 -17.04 -10.02 -0.58
CA THR A 57 -17.91 -9.51 0.49
C THR A 57 -17.95 -10.41 1.72
N GLY A 58 -17.28 -11.58 1.68
CA GLY A 58 -17.12 -12.48 2.83
C GLY A 58 -18.30 -13.42 3.10
N TYR A 59 -19.36 -13.38 2.29
CA TYR A 59 -20.59 -14.17 2.48
C TYR A 59 -20.36 -15.69 2.39
N LEU A 60 -19.33 -16.16 1.68
CA LEU A 60 -19.00 -17.59 1.57
C LEU A 60 -18.15 -18.13 2.73
N ARG A 61 -17.72 -17.28 3.68
CA ARG A 61 -16.86 -17.69 4.80
C ARG A 61 -17.64 -18.19 6.03
N GLU A 62 -18.97 -18.04 6.03
CA GLU A 62 -19.83 -18.29 7.20
C GLU A 62 -20.33 -19.73 7.34
N VAL A 63 -20.03 -20.65 6.42
CA VAL A 63 -20.69 -21.98 6.39
C VAL A 63 -19.82 -23.15 6.87
N ASP A 64 -18.66 -22.92 7.50
CA ASP A 64 -17.73 -24.01 7.87
C ASP A 64 -17.21 -23.95 9.32
N LEU A 65 -18.07 -23.60 10.27
CA LEU A 65 -17.78 -23.67 11.71
C LEU A 65 -18.97 -24.28 12.46
N SER A 66 -19.21 -25.57 12.28
CA SER A 66 -20.20 -26.32 13.07
C SER A 66 -19.81 -27.80 13.21
N SER A 67 -18.69 -28.07 13.87
CA SER A 67 -18.47 -29.38 14.49
C SER A 67 -17.55 -29.24 15.71
N ALA A 68 -18.11 -28.79 16.82
CA ALA A 68 -17.50 -28.92 18.14
C ALA A 68 -18.37 -29.88 18.97
N GLN A 69 -17.88 -31.09 19.20
CA GLN A 69 -18.43 -31.97 20.24
C GLN A 69 -17.86 -31.58 21.61
N PRO A 70 -18.62 -31.79 22.70
CA PRO A 70 -18.22 -31.35 24.04
C PRO A 70 -17.19 -32.30 24.65
N VAL A 71 -16.14 -31.72 25.24
CA VAL A 71 -15.08 -32.43 25.97
C VAL A 71 -15.55 -32.65 27.42
N GLU A 72 -15.47 -33.91 27.86
CA GLU A 72 -15.67 -34.32 29.25
C GLU A 72 -14.59 -33.75 30.18
N GLU A 73 -15.06 -33.37 31.36
CA GLU A 73 -14.36 -32.71 32.45
C GLU A 73 -13.52 -33.73 33.24
N VAL A 74 -12.19 -33.63 33.22
CA VAL A 74 -11.30 -34.43 34.08
C VAL A 74 -10.26 -33.54 34.76
N HIS A 75 -10.45 -33.40 36.07
CA HIS A 75 -9.53 -33.14 37.16
C HIS A 75 -8.30 -32.22 36.97
N SER A 76 -8.35 -31.12 37.72
CA SER A 76 -7.30 -30.11 37.88
C SER A 76 -6.21 -30.54 38.87
N GLU A 77 -4.98 -30.64 38.37
CA GLU A 77 -3.73 -30.46 39.13
C GLU A 77 -2.98 -29.24 38.55
N PRO A 78 -1.95 -28.67 39.21
CA PRO A 78 -1.54 -27.28 38.99
C PRO A 78 -0.68 -27.12 37.71
N ILE A 79 -1.31 -27.22 36.54
CA ILE A 79 -0.75 -27.04 35.19
C ILE A 79 -0.80 -25.54 34.80
N ILE A 80 -0.38 -24.63 35.68
CA ILE A 80 -0.35 -23.19 35.35
C ILE A 80 1.08 -22.72 35.07
N ALA A 81 2.06 -23.24 35.79
CA ALA A 81 3.45 -22.83 35.61
C ALA A 81 4.09 -23.42 34.34
N ASP A 82 3.73 -24.66 33.97
CA ASP A 82 4.35 -25.37 32.85
C ASP A 82 3.75 -24.96 31.49
N ALA A 83 2.44 -24.68 31.44
CA ALA A 83 1.78 -24.17 30.24
C ALA A 83 2.31 -22.78 29.81
N LEU A 84 2.68 -21.92 30.77
CA LEU A 84 3.30 -20.63 30.50
C LEU A 84 4.75 -20.75 30.01
N ARG A 85 5.50 -21.76 30.50
CA ARG A 85 6.84 -22.09 30.02
C ARG A 85 6.80 -22.66 28.60
N ASP A 86 5.87 -23.55 28.31
CA ASP A 86 5.73 -24.18 27.00
C ASP A 86 5.27 -23.16 25.94
N THR A 87 4.30 -22.30 26.26
CA THR A 87 3.88 -21.21 25.35
C THR A 87 5.00 -20.21 25.08
N GLN A 88 5.77 -19.78 26.08
CA GLN A 88 6.95 -18.93 25.87
C GLN A 88 8.00 -19.59 24.99
N THR A 89 8.28 -20.89 25.21
CA THR A 89 9.29 -21.64 24.45
C THR A 89 8.85 -21.84 23.00
N ARG A 90 7.55 -22.11 22.80
CA ARG A 90 6.91 -22.24 21.49
C ARG A 90 6.88 -20.91 20.73
N GLU A 91 6.56 -19.79 21.37
CA GLU A 91 6.66 -18.45 20.76
C GLU A 91 8.11 -18.11 20.38
N LYS A 92 9.08 -18.42 21.24
CA LYS A 92 10.51 -18.18 20.98
C LYS A 92 11.00 -18.98 19.78
N CYS A 93 10.60 -20.25 19.66
CA CYS A 93 10.87 -21.08 18.48
C CYS A 93 10.16 -20.56 17.22
N LYS A 94 8.91 -20.12 17.33
CA LYS A 94 8.13 -19.56 16.21
C LYS A 94 8.78 -18.29 15.65
N ARG A 95 9.29 -17.40 16.52
CA ARG A 95 10.06 -16.21 16.11
C ARG A 95 11.39 -16.55 15.43
N ARG A 96 12.02 -17.67 15.81
CA ARG A 96 13.31 -18.11 15.22
C ARG A 96 13.16 -18.60 13.77
N ASN A 97 12.01 -19.17 13.42
CA ASN A 97 11.70 -19.65 12.08
C ASN A 97 10.81 -18.70 11.26
N ALA A 98 10.39 -17.58 11.84
CA ALA A 98 9.54 -16.60 11.15
C ALA A 98 10.29 -15.92 10.00
N ALA A 99 9.56 -15.60 8.93
CA ALA A 99 10.07 -14.76 7.86
C ALA A 99 10.39 -13.35 8.41
N PRO A 100 11.42 -12.66 7.90
CA PRO A 100 11.71 -11.29 8.31
C PRO A 100 10.51 -10.37 8.07
N VAL A 101 10.03 -9.72 9.14
CA VAL A 101 8.99 -8.69 9.10
C VAL A 101 9.29 -7.57 10.10
N ALA A 102 9.01 -6.33 9.70
CA ALA A 102 9.14 -5.14 10.51
C ALA A 102 7.95 -4.20 10.31
N HIS A 103 7.41 -3.67 11.41
CA HIS A 103 6.46 -2.56 11.43
C HIS A 103 6.85 -1.64 12.60
N LEU A 104 7.18 -0.39 12.28
CA LEU A 104 7.71 0.62 13.17
C LEU A 104 6.74 1.80 13.20
N SER A 105 6.28 2.19 14.38
CA SER A 105 5.44 3.39 14.57
C SER A 105 6.31 4.59 14.98
N VAL A 106 5.84 5.81 14.69
CA VAL A 106 6.60 7.04 15.00
C VAL A 106 6.96 7.14 16.49
N LYS A 107 8.16 7.64 16.80
CA LYS A 107 8.59 7.89 18.18
C LYS A 107 7.97 9.16 18.72
N THR A 108 7.35 9.10 19.90
CA THR A 108 6.81 10.25 20.62
C THR A 108 7.52 10.48 21.96
N PRO A 109 7.67 11.74 22.43
CA PRO A 109 7.37 12.98 21.71
C PRO A 109 8.34 13.17 20.54
N ILE A 110 7.85 13.78 19.46
CA ILE A 110 8.68 13.99 18.29
C ILE A 110 9.54 15.24 18.49
N ASP A 111 10.85 15.04 18.65
CA ASP A 111 11.81 16.13 18.85
C ASP A 111 12.17 16.76 17.50
N PHE A 112 11.45 17.80 17.12
CA PHE A 112 11.76 18.62 15.95
C PHE A 112 12.08 20.05 16.38
N SER A 113 13.26 20.24 16.93
CA SER A 113 13.81 21.56 17.22
C SER A 113 13.99 22.43 15.96
N SER A 114 14.18 21.80 14.79
CA SER A 114 14.28 22.50 13.52
C SER A 114 12.92 22.73 12.87
N THR A 115 12.56 24.01 12.77
CA THR A 115 11.39 24.52 12.02
C THR A 115 11.80 25.00 10.62
N GLU A 116 13.03 24.71 10.19
CA GLU A 116 13.52 25.15 8.88
C GLU A 116 12.82 24.38 7.75
N PRO A 117 12.06 25.07 6.87
CA PRO A 117 11.24 24.40 5.85
C PRO A 117 12.06 23.60 4.82
N ALA A 118 13.35 23.92 4.67
CA ALA A 118 14.26 23.31 3.70
C ALA A 118 14.98 22.06 4.24
N VAL A 119 14.92 21.79 5.55
CA VAL A 119 15.63 20.65 6.14
C VAL A 119 14.79 19.38 5.99
N VAL A 120 15.41 18.35 5.40
CA VAL A 120 14.84 17.01 5.28
C VAL A 120 15.35 16.19 6.46
N THR A 121 14.45 15.75 7.32
CA THR A 121 14.78 15.13 8.61
C THR A 121 14.47 13.63 8.57
N THR A 122 15.37 12.81 9.14
CA THR A 122 15.12 11.38 9.34
C THR A 122 14.09 11.16 10.44
N VAL A 123 13.09 10.32 10.14
CA VAL A 123 12.06 9.94 11.11
C VAL A 123 12.63 8.88 12.06
N HIS A 124 12.49 9.12 13.36
CA HIS A 124 12.81 8.13 14.39
C HIS A 124 11.55 7.39 14.82
N TRP A 125 11.74 6.10 15.08
CA TRP A 125 10.67 5.15 15.35
C TRP A 125 10.72 4.63 16.78
N ASP A 126 9.56 4.34 17.33
CA ASP A 126 9.38 3.73 18.65
C ASP A 126 9.71 2.23 18.57
N GLN A 127 10.74 1.81 19.30
CA GLN A 127 11.13 0.41 19.34
C GLN A 127 10.19 -0.43 20.21
N ASP A 128 9.62 0.15 21.26
CA ASP A 128 8.81 -0.58 22.24
C ASP A 128 7.43 -0.92 21.68
N ARG A 129 6.92 -0.06 20.79
CA ARG A 129 5.66 -0.27 20.06
C ARG A 129 5.83 -0.88 18.67
N SER A 130 7.02 -1.40 18.36
CA SER A 130 7.32 -1.97 17.05
C SER A 130 7.28 -3.49 17.00
N ILE A 131 6.98 -4.02 15.82
CA ILE A 131 7.21 -5.42 15.49
C ILE A 131 8.54 -5.48 14.73
N LEU A 132 9.55 -6.14 15.30
CA LEU A 132 10.85 -6.36 14.66
C LEU A 132 11.23 -7.84 14.74
N ILE A 133 11.08 -8.56 13.63
CA ILE A 133 11.41 -9.98 13.52
C ILE A 133 12.50 -10.12 12.46
N ARG A 134 13.71 -10.53 12.88
CA ARG A 134 14.89 -10.68 12.01
C ARG A 134 15.27 -9.37 11.30
N PHE A 135 15.12 -8.27 12.02
CA PHE A 135 15.66 -6.96 11.69
C PHE A 135 16.39 -6.41 12.90
N LYS A 136 17.30 -5.48 12.67
CA LYS A 136 17.85 -4.62 13.72
C LYS A 136 17.36 -3.20 13.49
N TYR A 137 17.33 -2.40 14.55
CA TYR A 137 17.03 -0.99 14.46
C TYR A 137 18.19 -0.19 15.07
N HIS A 138 18.65 0.82 14.36
CA HIS A 138 19.70 1.71 14.83
C HIS A 138 19.51 3.11 14.26
N ASP A 139 19.35 4.10 15.12
CA ASP A 139 19.33 5.51 14.73
C ASP A 139 18.34 5.84 13.58
N GLY A 140 17.10 5.35 13.61
CA GLY A 140 16.14 5.58 12.51
C GLY A 140 16.30 4.65 11.30
N ARG A 141 17.34 3.80 11.28
CA ARG A 141 17.57 2.81 10.23
C ARG A 141 17.03 1.45 10.64
N LEU A 142 16.23 0.85 9.76
CA LEU A 142 15.89 -0.56 9.78
C LEU A 142 16.98 -1.34 9.05
N VAL A 143 17.74 -2.16 9.76
CA VAL A 143 18.92 -2.88 9.26
C VAL A 143 18.59 -4.35 8.99
N MET A 144 18.92 -4.81 7.78
CA MET A 144 18.60 -6.15 7.31
C MET A 144 19.45 -7.22 7.99
N ALA A 145 18.84 -8.25 8.58
CA ALA A 145 19.59 -9.39 9.11
C ALA A 145 20.03 -10.38 8.03
N GLU A 146 19.35 -10.39 6.88
CA GLU A 146 19.51 -11.33 5.77
C GLU A 146 19.37 -10.61 4.42
N GLN A 147 19.94 -11.21 3.38
CA GLN A 147 19.69 -10.79 2.01
C GLN A 147 18.32 -11.29 1.52
N GLY A 148 17.75 -10.58 0.54
CA GLY A 148 16.53 -11.02 -0.14
C GLY A 148 15.85 -9.90 -0.92
N LEU A 149 14.69 -10.24 -1.49
CA LEU A 149 13.74 -9.28 -2.03
C LEU A 149 12.74 -8.91 -0.93
N TYR A 150 12.67 -7.62 -0.61
CA TYR A 150 11.80 -7.08 0.42
C TYR A 150 10.74 -6.19 -0.20
N TYR A 151 9.52 -6.22 0.31
CA TYR A 151 8.55 -5.16 0.09
C TYR A 151 8.66 -4.17 1.23
N VAL A 152 8.91 -2.90 0.88
CA VAL A 152 9.12 -1.80 1.81
C VAL A 152 7.96 -0.83 1.66
N TYR A 153 7.41 -0.34 2.77
CA TYR A 153 6.29 0.60 2.77
C TYR A 153 6.43 1.64 3.87
N ALA A 154 5.89 2.83 3.63
CA ALA A 154 5.82 3.89 4.64
C ALA A 154 4.53 4.68 4.48
N LYS A 155 3.95 5.11 5.61
CA LYS A 155 2.90 6.11 5.68
C LYS A 155 3.36 7.24 6.59
N THR A 156 3.20 8.48 6.16
CA THR A 156 3.45 9.67 6.96
C THR A 156 2.28 10.61 6.79
N CYS A 157 1.65 10.97 7.89
CA CYS A 157 0.66 12.04 7.93
C CYS A 157 1.32 13.31 8.46
N PHE A 158 0.98 14.43 7.85
CA PHE A 158 1.36 15.77 8.26
C PHE A 158 0.10 16.45 8.77
N ARG A 159 0.12 16.96 9.99
CA ARG A 159 -1.01 17.57 10.69
C ARG A 159 -0.60 18.92 11.25
N TYR A 160 -1.33 19.95 10.86
CA TYR A 160 -1.28 21.25 11.50
C TYR A 160 -2.55 21.43 12.32
N ALA A 161 -2.42 21.82 13.58
CA ALA A 161 -3.52 22.18 14.46
C ALA A 161 -3.09 23.39 15.30
N ALA A 162 -3.89 24.46 15.30
CA ALA A 162 -3.50 25.76 15.86
C ALA A 162 -3.26 25.75 17.38
N ASP A 163 -3.92 24.84 18.08
CA ASP A 163 -3.81 24.57 19.51
C ASP A 163 -2.50 23.85 19.89
N HIS A 164 -1.96 23.03 18.98
CA HIS A 164 -0.71 22.29 19.17
C HIS A 164 0.51 22.98 18.54
N ALA A 165 0.31 24.06 17.80
CA ALA A 165 1.38 24.82 17.17
C ALA A 165 2.15 25.63 18.21
N SER A 166 3.34 25.15 18.59
CA SER A 166 4.25 25.85 19.50
C SER A 166 4.72 27.22 18.97
N LYS A 167 4.66 27.43 17.65
CA LYS A 167 4.87 28.71 16.96
C LYS A 167 3.88 28.85 15.80
N LYS A 168 3.35 30.06 15.60
CA LYS A 168 2.55 30.41 14.41
C LYS A 168 3.45 30.50 13.18
N GLN A 169 3.86 29.35 12.65
CA GLN A 169 4.61 29.28 11.41
C GLN A 169 3.65 29.31 10.22
N ASP A 170 4.05 30.00 9.16
CA ASP A 170 3.25 30.05 7.94
C ASP A 170 3.27 28.69 7.24
N VAL A 171 2.10 28.05 7.20
CA VAL A 171 1.88 26.76 6.53
C VAL A 171 1.12 26.91 5.20
N SER A 172 0.88 28.14 4.75
CA SER A 172 0.06 28.40 3.56
C SER A 172 0.59 27.79 2.27
N ASN A 173 1.89 27.49 2.20
CA ASN A 173 2.55 26.87 1.06
C ASN A 173 3.52 25.76 1.51
N ALA A 174 3.00 24.77 2.24
CA ALA A 174 3.79 23.74 2.89
C ALA A 174 4.26 22.67 1.88
N GLN A 175 5.57 22.38 1.88
CA GLN A 175 6.14 21.24 1.14
C GLN A 175 6.15 20.01 2.04
N LEU A 176 5.31 19.03 1.72
CA LEU A 176 5.08 17.84 2.54
C LEU A 176 5.46 16.62 1.72
N ILE A 177 6.68 16.14 1.92
CA ILE A 177 7.32 15.14 1.08
C ILE A 177 7.91 14.05 1.96
N GLN A 178 7.63 12.81 1.59
CA GLN A 178 8.17 11.59 2.17
C GLN A 178 9.19 10.96 1.22
N TYR A 179 10.34 10.58 1.77
CA TYR A 179 11.45 9.94 1.06
C TYR A 179 11.76 8.60 1.72
N ILE A 180 11.82 7.53 0.94
CA ILE A 180 12.33 6.23 1.40
C ILE A 180 13.72 6.03 0.82
N TYR A 181 14.70 5.77 1.66
CA TYR A 181 16.08 5.55 1.28
C TYR A 181 16.54 4.13 1.59
N HIS A 182 17.45 3.64 0.74
CA HIS A 182 18.27 2.46 0.93
C HIS A 182 19.70 2.89 1.21
N GLU A 183 20.19 2.58 2.38
CA GLU A 183 21.59 2.74 2.75
C GLU A 183 22.34 1.45 2.42
N ILE A 184 23.18 1.51 1.39
CA ILE A 184 24.03 0.38 1.03
C ILE A 184 25.18 0.32 2.02
N HIS A 185 25.31 -0.81 2.71
CA HIS A 185 26.43 -1.07 3.61
C HIS A 185 27.50 -1.87 2.88
N SER A 186 28.58 -1.20 2.48
CA SER A 186 29.79 -1.86 1.97
C SER A 186 30.93 -1.69 2.98
N GLN A 187 31.92 -2.59 2.95
CA GLN A 187 33.07 -2.62 3.88
C GLN A 187 33.84 -1.30 4.01
N SER A 188 33.66 -0.35 3.09
CA SER A 188 34.37 0.94 3.09
C SER A 188 33.49 2.19 3.08
N LYS A 189 32.17 2.10 2.82
CA LYS A 189 31.31 3.28 2.63
C LYS A 189 29.83 2.98 2.90
N PHE A 190 29.16 3.96 3.52
CA PHE A 190 27.71 4.08 3.53
C PHE A 190 27.27 4.96 2.37
N ARG A 191 26.37 4.47 1.51
CA ARG A 191 25.82 5.26 0.40
C ARG A 191 24.29 5.24 0.45
N PRO A 192 23.63 6.36 0.77
CA PRO A 192 22.18 6.45 0.66
C PRO A 192 21.75 6.55 -0.81
N VAL A 193 20.76 5.75 -1.18
CA VAL A 193 20.13 5.70 -2.50
C VAL A 193 18.62 5.92 -2.31
N LEU A 194 18.06 6.92 -2.99
CA LEU A 194 16.64 7.19 -2.93
C LEU A 194 15.86 6.05 -3.63
N LEU A 195 15.00 5.37 -2.88
CA LEU A 195 14.12 4.34 -3.42
C LEU A 195 12.84 4.92 -3.98
N SER A 196 12.23 5.87 -3.25
CA SER A 196 10.99 6.51 -3.68
C SER A 196 10.80 7.86 -2.98
N LYS A 197 10.10 8.76 -3.65
CA LYS A 197 9.74 10.10 -3.17
C LYS A 197 8.29 10.35 -3.52
N SER A 198 7.47 10.68 -2.53
CA SER A 198 6.05 10.96 -2.71
C SER A 198 5.66 12.16 -1.85
N GLY A 199 4.69 12.95 -2.31
CA GLY A 199 4.25 14.16 -1.62
C GLY A 199 4.08 15.32 -2.59
N GLY A 200 3.92 16.52 -2.03
CA GLY A 200 3.67 17.70 -2.84
C GLY A 200 3.79 19.01 -2.07
N THR A 201 3.58 20.10 -2.79
CA THR A 201 3.39 21.42 -2.20
C THR A 201 1.90 21.66 -2.06
N LEU A 202 1.44 21.97 -0.84
CA LEU A 202 0.02 22.15 -0.54
C LEU A 202 -0.29 23.58 -0.14
N GLN A 203 -1.43 24.06 -0.61
CA GLN A 203 -1.99 25.33 -0.19
C GLN A 203 -2.94 25.14 0.98
N TRP A 204 -2.46 25.37 2.21
CA TRP A 204 -3.27 25.24 3.43
C TRP A 204 -3.80 26.61 3.84
N SER A 205 -5.03 26.92 3.44
CA SER A 205 -5.70 28.20 3.75
C SER A 205 -6.42 28.18 5.10
N ASN A 206 -6.83 27.01 5.60
CA ASN A 206 -7.48 26.87 6.89
C ASN A 206 -6.44 27.09 8.01
N ARG A 207 -6.69 28.06 8.89
CA ARG A 207 -5.78 28.39 9.99
C ARG A 207 -5.99 27.56 11.26
N ASN A 208 -7.03 26.72 11.31
CA ASN A 208 -7.37 25.93 12.48
C ASN A 208 -6.78 24.53 12.41
N TYR A 209 -7.00 23.84 11.29
CA TYR A 209 -6.60 22.45 11.11
C TYR A 209 -6.34 22.12 9.64
N ASN A 210 -5.27 21.39 9.36
CA ASN A 210 -5.03 20.74 8.08
C ASN A 210 -4.37 19.39 8.29
N MET A 211 -4.65 18.44 7.39
CA MET A 211 -4.01 17.14 7.38
C MET A 211 -3.71 16.69 5.96
N TYR A 212 -2.58 16.04 5.78
CA TYR A 212 -2.18 15.42 4.53
C TYR A 212 -1.40 14.14 4.79
N CYS A 213 -1.79 13.04 4.18
CA CYS A 213 -1.09 11.77 4.32
C CYS A 213 -0.51 11.31 3.00
N VAL A 214 0.69 10.75 3.07
CA VAL A 214 1.37 10.10 1.96
C VAL A 214 1.63 8.66 2.35
N GLN A 215 1.29 7.73 1.47
CA GLN A 215 1.61 6.32 1.61
C GLN A 215 2.19 5.80 0.31
N GLN A 216 3.29 5.05 0.42
CA GLN A 216 3.93 4.43 -0.73
C GLN A 216 4.62 3.14 -0.32
N GLY A 217 4.91 2.29 -1.29
CA GLY A 217 5.74 1.11 -1.09
C GLY A 217 6.30 0.59 -2.41
N ARG A 218 7.38 -0.18 -2.32
CA ARG A 218 7.96 -0.89 -3.46
C ARG A 218 8.77 -2.10 -3.04
N SER A 219 8.99 -2.99 -4.00
CA SER A 219 9.95 -4.08 -3.86
C SER A 219 11.38 -3.59 -4.11
N VAL A 220 12.33 -4.06 -3.31
CA VAL A 220 13.76 -3.76 -3.42
C VAL A 220 14.58 -4.97 -2.99
N ARG A 221 15.69 -5.23 -3.71
CA ARG A 221 16.65 -6.27 -3.33
C ARG A 221 17.67 -5.65 -2.37
N LEU A 222 17.81 -6.25 -1.19
CA LEU A 222 18.66 -5.77 -0.11
C LEU A 222 19.66 -6.84 0.29
N GLN A 223 20.86 -6.39 0.64
CA GLN A 223 21.90 -7.24 1.20
C GLN A 223 21.79 -7.28 2.72
N LYS A 224 22.44 -8.30 3.31
CA LYS A 224 22.63 -8.33 4.76
C LYS A 224 23.38 -7.07 5.20
N SER A 225 22.93 -6.48 6.31
CA SER A 225 23.46 -5.23 6.89
C SER A 225 23.12 -3.94 6.14
N ASP A 226 22.43 -3.99 5.00
CA ASP A 226 21.87 -2.79 4.39
C ASP A 226 20.84 -2.13 5.33
N GLY A 227 20.73 -0.81 5.25
CA GLY A 227 19.78 -0.01 5.99
C GLY A 227 18.62 0.47 5.12
N LEU A 228 17.45 0.63 5.72
CA LEU A 228 16.36 1.41 5.17
C LEU A 228 15.98 2.50 6.16
N PHE A 229 15.67 3.69 5.66
CA PHE A 229 15.21 4.78 6.51
C PHE A 229 14.27 5.70 5.74
N VAL A 230 13.48 6.50 6.48
CA VAL A 230 12.54 7.45 5.91
C VAL A 230 12.95 8.85 6.33
N ASN A 231 12.98 9.76 5.38
CA ASN A 231 13.07 11.18 5.67
C ASN A 231 11.79 11.90 5.26
N VAL A 232 11.51 13.02 5.91
CA VAL A 232 10.39 13.91 5.59
C VAL A 232 10.82 15.37 5.54
N SER A 233 10.17 16.18 4.71
CA SER A 233 10.23 17.64 4.82
C SER A 233 9.25 18.14 5.89
N ASN A 234 9.49 19.34 6.44
CA ASN A 234 8.64 19.94 7.48
C ASN A 234 8.28 18.94 8.58
N SER A 235 9.30 18.27 9.13
CA SER A 235 9.10 17.16 10.06
C SER A 235 8.31 17.57 11.31
N TRP A 236 8.39 18.83 11.74
CA TRP A 236 7.59 19.40 12.82
C TRP A 236 6.06 19.31 12.62
N LEU A 237 5.59 19.08 11.40
CA LEU A 237 4.18 18.81 11.08
C LEU A 237 3.83 17.32 11.13
N LEU A 238 4.76 16.40 11.37
CA LEU A 238 4.49 14.97 11.34
C LEU A 238 3.49 14.58 12.45
N ASP A 239 2.47 13.82 12.09
CA ASP A 239 1.44 13.37 13.01
C ASP A 239 2.03 12.35 13.99
N PRO A 240 1.94 12.59 15.32
CA PRO A 240 2.47 11.69 16.35
C PRO A 240 1.67 10.40 16.52
N GLU A 241 0.50 10.27 15.89
CA GLU A 241 -0.32 9.06 16.01
C GLU A 241 0.30 7.86 15.29
N PRO A 242 0.39 6.69 15.93
CA PRO A 242 1.02 5.50 15.36
C PRO A 242 0.28 4.96 14.13
N GLU A 243 -1.01 5.22 13.99
CA GLU A 243 -1.83 4.86 12.81
C GLU A 243 -1.64 5.84 11.64
N GLY A 244 -1.20 7.06 11.95
CA GLY A 244 -0.91 8.14 11.00
C GLY A 244 0.47 7.99 10.38
N THR A 245 1.47 7.64 11.19
CA THR A 245 2.88 7.62 10.78
C THR A 245 3.58 6.32 11.17
N TYR A 246 3.92 5.51 10.16
CA TYR A 246 4.59 4.22 10.33
C TYR A 246 5.48 3.85 9.13
N PHE A 247 6.39 2.92 9.35
CA PHE A 247 7.33 2.40 8.37
C PHE A 247 7.52 0.90 8.56
N GLY A 248 7.68 0.14 7.48
CA GLY A 248 7.89 -1.29 7.61
C GLY A 248 8.43 -1.95 6.36
N ALA A 249 8.79 -3.22 6.54
CA ALA A 249 9.27 -4.08 5.47
C ALA A 249 9.00 -5.54 5.81
N PHE A 250 8.78 -6.36 4.79
CA PHE A 250 8.76 -7.82 4.92
C PHE A 250 9.48 -8.49 3.76
N LYS A 251 10.12 -9.62 4.03
CA LYS A 251 10.82 -10.41 3.01
C LYS A 251 9.81 -11.20 2.19
N MET A 252 9.91 -11.10 0.86
CA MET A 252 9.07 -11.84 -0.09
C MET A 252 9.77 -13.08 -0.62
N SER A 253 11.07 -12.98 -0.92
CA SER A 253 11.87 -14.09 -1.47
C SER A 253 13.37 -13.87 -1.22
N ASN A 254 14.17 -14.89 -1.57
CA ASN A 254 15.65 -14.82 -1.54
C ASN A 254 16.21 -14.18 -2.83
#